data_AF-A0A7L7L1K8-F1
#
_entry.id   AF-A0A7L7L1K8-F1
#
_cell.length_a   1.000
_cell.length_b   1.000
_cell.length_c   1.000
_cell.angle_alpha   90.00
_cell.angle_beta   90.00
_cell.angle_gamma   90.00
#
_symmetry.space_group_name_H-M   'P 1'
#
loop_
_entity.id
_entity.type
_entity.pdbx_description
1 polymer ?
#
loop_
_entity_poly.entity_id
_entity_poly.type
_entity_poly.pdbx_seq_one_letter_code
_entity_poly.pdbx_strand_id
1 'polypeptide(L)'
;MLQLKQREAILILLKANPQLHQVLFDFSEPGKIDLEAFILQNYHFNVELKRFAYLTGRSLATFKRDFEKIFHLSPSRWLQQRRLQEAHYLIKEKGKAPSEVYLDLGLEDLSHFSFAFKKMFGVAPTRILQA
;
A
#
# COMPACT_ATOMS: atom_id res chain seq x y z
N MET A 1 -22.00 15.51 6.91
CA MET A 1 -20.69 16.17 7.17
C MET A 1 -19.60 15.71 6.18
N LEU A 2 -19.42 14.39 5.95
CA LEU A 2 -18.36 13.86 5.07
C LEU A 2 -18.43 14.32 3.61
N GLN A 3 -19.60 14.29 2.97
CA GLN A 3 -19.76 14.73 1.57
C GLN A 3 -19.38 16.21 1.37
N LEU A 4 -19.69 17.06 2.35
CA LEU A 4 -19.29 18.48 2.33
C LEU A 4 -17.76 18.60 2.36
N LYS A 5 -17.10 17.84 3.24
CA LYS A 5 -15.63 17.81 3.34
C LYS A 5 -14.96 17.26 2.08
N GLN A 6 -15.53 16.24 1.44
CA GLN A 6 -15.05 15.73 0.16
C GLN A 6 -15.14 16.79 -0.93
N ARG A 7 -16.28 17.48 -1.03
CA ARG A 7 -16.47 18.56 -2.01
C ARG A 7 -15.50 19.73 -1.77
N GLU A 8 -15.35 20.16 -0.52
CA GLU A 8 -14.38 21.20 -0.14
C GLU A 8 -12.97 20.81 -0.55
N ALA A 9 -12.53 19.58 -0.25
CA ALA A 9 -11.21 19.08 -0.62
C ALA A 9 -10.98 19.07 -2.14
N ILE A 10 -11.94 18.57 -2.92
CA ILE A 10 -11.85 18.57 -4.40
C ILE A 10 -11.74 20.01 -4.92
N LEU A 11 -12.56 20.93 -4.41
CA LEU A 11 -12.52 22.34 -4.82
C LEU A 11 -11.19 23.01 -4.47
N ILE A 12 -10.62 22.71 -3.31
CA ILE A 12 -9.31 23.23 -2.90
C ILE A 12 -8.21 22.71 -3.84
N LEU A 13 -8.21 21.41 -4.16
CA LEU A 13 -7.24 20.81 -5.07
C LEU A 13 -7.32 21.43 -6.48
N LEU A 14 -8.53 21.60 -7.03
CA LEU A 14 -8.73 22.21 -8.34
C LEU A 14 -8.33 23.69 -8.38
N LYS A 15 -8.52 24.42 -7.28
CA LYS A 15 -8.04 25.81 -7.17
C LYS A 15 -6.52 25.89 -7.07
N ALA A 16 -5.89 24.97 -6.34
CA ALA A 16 -4.44 24.93 -6.16
C ALA A 16 -3.71 24.54 -7.45
N ASN A 17 -4.27 23.59 -8.21
CA ASN A 17 -3.75 23.19 -9.51
C ASN A 17 -4.91 22.84 -10.48
N PRO A 18 -5.31 23.78 -11.35
CA PRO A 18 -6.41 23.56 -12.29
C PRO A 18 -6.19 22.38 -13.26
N GLN A 19 -4.94 22.02 -13.54
CA GLN A 19 -4.61 20.88 -14.41
C GLN A 19 -5.05 19.55 -13.79
N LEU A 20 -5.22 19.49 -12.47
CA LEU A 20 -5.75 18.30 -11.78
C LEU A 20 -7.15 17.92 -12.26
N HIS A 21 -7.91 18.81 -12.91
CA HIS A 21 -9.17 18.44 -13.52
C HIS A 21 -9.02 17.24 -14.47
N GLN A 22 -7.94 17.19 -15.25
CA GLN A 22 -7.69 16.10 -16.19
C GLN A 22 -7.40 14.76 -15.50
N VAL A 23 -6.98 14.79 -14.24
CA VAL A 23 -6.64 13.58 -13.45
C VAL A 23 -7.79 13.17 -12.54
N LEU A 24 -8.40 14.14 -11.83
CA LEU A 24 -9.48 13.92 -10.88
C LEU A 24 -10.80 13.51 -11.56
N PHE A 25 -10.99 13.90 -12.82
CA PHE A 25 -12.17 13.58 -13.62
C PHE A 25 -11.84 12.72 -14.84
N ASP A 26 -10.72 12.00 -14.81
CA ASP A 26 -10.48 10.91 -15.75
C ASP A 26 -11.24 9.66 -15.30
N PHE A 27 -12.32 9.35 -16.00
CA PHE A 27 -13.14 8.16 -15.78
C PHE A 27 -12.88 7.06 -16.81
N SER A 28 -11.81 7.20 -17.59
CA SER A 28 -11.40 6.15 -18.52
C SER A 28 -10.87 4.93 -17.76
N GLU A 29 -11.02 3.75 -18.35
CA GLU A 29 -10.39 2.55 -17.81
C GLU A 29 -8.86 2.68 -17.91
N PRO A 30 -8.10 2.44 -16.82
CA PRO A 30 -6.66 2.55 -16.86
C PRO A 30 -6.06 1.65 -17.94
N GLY A 31 -5.14 2.19 -18.73
CA GLY A 31 -4.34 1.39 -19.66
C GLY A 31 -3.51 0.33 -18.93
N LYS A 32 -3.02 -0.68 -19.65
CA LYS A 32 -2.12 -1.69 -19.08
C LYS A 32 -0.74 -1.06 -18.82
N ILE A 33 -0.53 -0.57 -17.61
CA ILE A 33 0.76 0.00 -17.16
C ILE A 33 1.73 -1.10 -16.70
N ASP A 34 2.98 -0.68 -16.45
CA ASP A 34 4.00 -1.50 -15.81
C ASP A 34 3.54 -1.91 -14.41
N LEU A 35 3.34 -3.22 -14.23
CA LEU A 35 2.84 -3.79 -12.98
C LEU A 35 3.90 -3.74 -11.88
N GLU A 36 5.15 -4.03 -12.21
CA GLU A 36 6.22 -4.13 -11.21
C GLU A 36 6.52 -2.75 -10.63
N ALA A 37 6.76 -1.77 -11.51
CA ALA A 37 7.02 -0.40 -11.11
C ALA A 37 5.88 0.17 -10.27
N PHE A 38 4.62 -0.06 -10.70
CA PHE A 38 3.45 0.39 -9.96
C PHE A 38 3.37 -0.24 -8.57
N ILE A 39 3.51 -1.55 -8.45
CA ILE A 39 3.42 -2.24 -7.15
C ILE A 39 4.56 -1.82 -6.22
N LEU A 40 5.79 -1.70 -6.71
CA LEU A 40 6.93 -1.25 -5.91
C LEU A 40 6.76 0.18 -5.38
N GLN A 41 6.07 1.04 -6.11
CA GLN A 41 5.77 2.40 -5.66
C GLN A 41 4.57 2.46 -4.70
N ASN A 42 3.61 1.53 -4.80
CA ASN A 42 2.29 1.66 -4.18
C ASN A 42 1.97 0.57 -3.14
N TYR A 43 2.89 -0.36 -2.83
CA TYR A 43 2.63 -1.50 -1.95
C TYR A 43 2.20 -1.11 -0.53
N HIS A 44 2.51 0.10 -0.07
CA HIS A 44 2.16 0.60 1.26
C HIS A 44 0.70 1.04 1.39
N PHE A 45 -0.02 1.23 0.28
CA PHE A 45 -1.43 1.61 0.35
C PHE A 45 -2.32 0.46 0.79
N ASN A 46 -3.15 0.69 1.80
CA ASN A 46 -4.17 -0.27 2.22
C ASN A 46 -5.38 -0.23 1.27
N VAL A 47 -5.28 -0.95 0.16
CA VAL A 47 -6.38 -1.13 -0.79
C VAL A 47 -6.53 -2.60 -1.16
N GLU A 48 -7.75 -2.99 -1.53
CA GLU A 48 -8.04 -4.34 -1.97
C GLU A 48 -7.26 -4.71 -3.26
N LEU A 49 -6.98 -6.00 -3.46
CA LEU A 49 -6.33 -6.48 -4.69
C LEU A 49 -7.10 -6.11 -5.96
N LYS A 50 -8.44 -6.00 -5.87
CA LYS A 50 -9.27 -5.55 -6.99
C LYS A 50 -8.92 -4.12 -7.41
N ARG A 51 -8.53 -3.26 -6.47
CA ARG A 51 -8.09 -1.89 -6.75
C ARG A 51 -6.72 -1.87 -7.43
N PHE A 52 -5.77 -2.68 -6.99
CA PHE A 52 -4.47 -2.83 -7.68
C PHE A 52 -4.65 -3.35 -9.11
N ALA A 53 -5.54 -4.33 -9.32
CA ALA A 53 -5.86 -4.84 -10.64
C ALA A 53 -6.43 -3.74 -11.56
N TYR A 54 -7.43 -3.01 -11.06
CA TYR A 54 -8.03 -1.89 -11.79
C TYR A 54 -7.00 -0.81 -12.16
N LEU A 55 -6.22 -0.32 -11.19
CA LEU A 55 -5.22 0.74 -11.40
C LEU A 55 -4.10 0.31 -12.35
N THR A 56 -3.92 -0.99 -12.56
CA THR A 56 -2.93 -1.53 -13.50
C THR A 56 -3.54 -1.94 -14.85
N GLY A 57 -4.81 -1.61 -15.11
CA GLY A 57 -5.50 -1.95 -16.36
C GLY A 57 -5.70 -3.45 -16.55
N ARG A 58 -5.95 -4.19 -15.47
CA ARG A 58 -6.05 -5.65 -15.46
C ARG A 58 -7.33 -6.12 -14.77
N SER A 59 -7.93 -7.19 -15.29
CA SER A 59 -8.89 -7.97 -14.50
C SER A 59 -8.17 -8.60 -13.30
N LEU A 60 -8.90 -8.91 -12.22
CA LEU A 60 -8.31 -9.51 -11.02
C LEU A 60 -7.56 -10.83 -11.32
N ALA A 61 -8.10 -11.66 -12.23
CA ALA A 61 -7.48 -12.92 -12.63
C ALA A 61 -6.16 -12.68 -13.41
N THR A 62 -6.14 -11.70 -14.32
CA THR A 62 -4.92 -11.35 -15.06
C THR A 62 -3.89 -10.70 -14.14
N PHE A 63 -4.31 -9.83 -13.23
CA PHE A 63 -3.44 -9.25 -12.21
C PHE A 63 -2.73 -10.32 -11.38
N LYS A 64 -3.46 -11.29 -10.82
CA LYS A 64 -2.85 -12.38 -10.03
C LYS A 64 -1.83 -13.18 -10.83
N ARG A 65 -2.16 -13.56 -12.07
CA ARG A 65 -1.25 -14.32 -12.95
C ARG A 65 0.01 -13.53 -13.31
N ASP A 66 -0.15 -12.27 -13.73
CA ASP A 66 0.98 -11.42 -14.10
C ASP A 66 1.87 -11.13 -12.88
N PHE A 67 1.26 -10.91 -11.71
CA PHE A 67 1.96 -10.68 -10.45
C PHE A 67 2.80 -11.89 -10.05
N GLU A 68 2.22 -13.09 -10.05
CA GLU A 68 2.94 -14.32 -9.70
C GLU A 68 4.10 -14.63 -10.67
N LYS A 69 3.98 -14.26 -11.94
CA LYS A 69 5.09 -14.39 -12.91
C LYS A 69 6.28 -13.49 -12.57
N ILE A 70 6.01 -12.27 -12.09
CA ILE A 70 7.05 -11.27 -11.78
C ILE A 70 7.67 -11.55 -10.41
N PHE A 71 6.83 -11.75 -9.39
CA PHE A 71 7.26 -11.79 -7.99
C PHE A 71 7.35 -13.20 -7.40
N HIS A 72 6.98 -14.23 -8.16
CA HIS A 72 7.01 -15.64 -7.75
C HIS A 72 6.19 -15.95 -6.48
N LEU A 73 5.27 -15.07 -6.11
CA LEU A 73 4.42 -15.14 -4.93
C LEU A 73 3.03 -14.58 -5.24
N SER A 74 2.02 -15.04 -4.50
CA SER A 74 0.68 -14.46 -4.62
C SER A 74 0.66 -13.01 -4.10
N PRO A 75 -0.16 -12.12 -4.69
CA PRO A 75 -0.17 -10.71 -4.34
C PRO A 75 -0.32 -10.42 -2.84
N SER A 76 -1.26 -11.10 -2.17
CA SER A 76 -1.48 -10.91 -0.72
C SER A 76 -0.26 -11.29 0.11
N ARG A 77 0.40 -12.41 -0.22
CA ARG A 77 1.57 -12.89 0.51
C ARG A 77 2.75 -11.95 0.29
N TRP A 78 2.98 -11.54 -0.95
CA TRP A 78 4.06 -10.62 -1.28
C TRP A 78 3.86 -9.26 -0.60
N LEU A 79 2.66 -8.67 -0.68
CA LEU A 79 2.34 -7.39 -0.03
C LEU A 79 2.60 -7.46 1.47
N GLN A 80 2.11 -8.52 2.12
CA GLN A 80 2.34 -8.71 3.55
C GLN A 80 3.83 -8.81 3.88
N GLN A 81 4.59 -9.63 3.15
CA GLN A 81 6.02 -9.79 3.39
C GLN A 81 6.80 -8.49 3.18
N ARG A 82 6.54 -7.77 2.08
CA ARG A 82 7.21 -6.50 1.77
C ARG A 82 6.91 -5.42 2.81
N ARG A 83 5.64 -5.28 3.23
CA ARG A 83 5.25 -4.36 4.30
C ARG A 83 5.95 -4.68 5.62
N LEU A 84 6.04 -5.96 5.99
CA LEU A 84 6.74 -6.37 7.21
C LEU A 84 8.26 -6.18 7.11
N GLN A 85 8.86 -6.37 5.93
CA GLN A 85 10.27 -6.07 5.67
C GLN A 85 10.56 -4.58 5.83
N GLU A 86 9.72 -3.71 5.27
CA GLU A 86 9.85 -2.26 5.44
C GLU A 86 9.65 -1.85 6.90
N ALA A 87 8.66 -2.41 7.59
CA ALA A 87 8.47 -2.18 9.03
C ALA A 87 9.73 -2.55 9.82
N HIS A 88 10.35 -3.69 9.52
CA HIS A 88 11.58 -4.11 10.18
C HIS A 88 12.71 -3.12 9.93
N TYR A 89 12.89 -2.65 8.69
CA TYR A 89 13.87 -1.62 8.37
C TYR A 89 13.63 -0.32 9.16
N LEU A 90 12.39 0.17 9.19
CA LEU A 90 12.05 1.40 9.91
C LEU A 90 12.24 1.28 11.42
N ILE A 91 11.92 0.12 12.00
CA ILE A 91 12.08 -0.09 13.44
C ILE A 91 13.57 -0.27 13.79
N LYS A 92 14.28 -1.13 13.07
CA LYS A 92 15.67 -1.49 13.38
C LYS A 92 16.65 -0.38 13.01
N GLU A 93 16.55 0.14 11.80
CA GLU A 93 17.55 1.04 11.23
C GLU A 93 17.18 2.52 11.39
N LYS A 94 15.89 2.84 11.58
CA LYS A 94 15.40 4.22 11.78
C LYS A 94 14.87 4.50 13.17
N GLY A 95 14.86 3.52 14.07
CA GLY A 95 14.44 3.69 15.47
C GLY A 95 12.97 4.09 15.65
N LYS A 96 12.12 3.87 14.65
CA LYS A 96 10.69 4.23 14.73
C LYS A 96 9.94 3.26 15.64
N ALA A 97 8.96 3.77 16.38
CA ALA A 97 8.11 2.92 17.20
C ALA A 97 7.20 2.04 16.32
N PRO A 98 6.93 0.78 16.70
CA PRO A 98 6.01 -0.09 15.96
C PRO A 98 4.62 0.51 15.74
N SER A 99 4.15 1.31 16.71
CA SER A 99 2.87 2.06 16.64
C SER A 99 2.85 3.19 15.62
N GLU A 100 4.01 3.69 15.22
CA GLU A 100 4.13 4.80 14.26
C GLU A 100 4.19 4.32 12.81
N VAL A 101 4.61 3.06 12.57
CA VAL A 101 4.91 2.58 11.21
C VAL A 101 3.82 1.73 10.58
N TYR A 102 3.00 1.05 11.39
CA TYR A 102 2.13 0.00 10.84
C TYR A 102 1.04 0.57 9.90
N LEU A 103 0.42 1.69 10.28
CA LEU A 103 -0.62 2.34 9.46
C LEU A 103 -0.06 2.86 8.14
N ASP A 104 1.11 3.51 8.17
CA ASP A 104 1.77 4.07 6.99
C ASP A 104 2.16 3.00 5.95
N LEU A 105 2.37 1.76 6.42
CA LEU A 105 2.66 0.60 5.58
C LEU A 105 1.41 -0.15 5.13
N GLY A 106 0.23 0.38 5.42
CA GLY A 106 -1.05 -0.21 5.03
C GLY A 106 -1.41 -1.45 5.83
N LEU A 107 -0.95 -1.56 7.07
CA LEU A 107 -1.38 -2.58 8.02
C LEU A 107 -2.46 -1.97 8.92
N GLU A 108 -3.57 -2.68 9.09
CA GLU A 108 -4.78 -2.12 9.70
C GLU A 108 -4.77 -2.13 11.23
N ASP A 109 -4.16 -3.17 11.80
CA ASP A 109 -4.22 -3.43 13.23
C ASP A 109 -2.84 -3.75 13.79
N LEU A 110 -2.51 -3.11 14.92
CA LEU A 110 -1.22 -3.25 15.59
C LEU A 110 -1.00 -4.66 16.13
N SER A 111 -2.07 -5.34 16.58
CA SER A 111 -1.98 -6.70 17.14
C SER A 111 -1.72 -7.72 16.03
N HIS A 112 -2.46 -7.62 14.92
CA HIS A 112 -2.28 -8.45 13.74
C HIS A 112 -0.90 -8.21 13.11
N PHE A 113 -0.47 -6.95 13.00
CA PHE A 113 0.89 -6.60 12.60
C PHE A 113 1.93 -7.27 13.50
N SER A 114 1.82 -7.10 14.83
CA SER A 114 2.80 -7.64 15.78
C SER A 114 2.90 -9.16 15.71
N PHE A 115 1.76 -9.83 15.56
CA PHE A 115 1.69 -11.28 15.36
C PHE A 115 2.38 -11.71 14.05
N ALA A 116 2.03 -11.07 12.93
CA ALA A 116 2.60 -11.40 11.62
C ALA A 116 4.11 -11.08 11.55
N PHE A 117 4.54 -9.99 12.16
CA PHE A 117 5.92 -9.59 12.30
C PHE A 117 6.73 -10.63 13.07
N LYS A 118 6.26 -11.02 14.27
CA LYS A 118 6.91 -12.06 15.07
C LYS A 118 6.96 -13.39 14.34
N LYS A 119 5.91 -13.75 13.61
CA LYS A 119 5.89 -14.97 12.78
C LYS A 119 6.98 -14.95 11.70
N MET A 120 7.29 -13.79 11.13
CA MET A 120 8.29 -13.68 10.05
C MET A 120 9.72 -13.55 10.56
N PHE A 121 9.96 -12.81 11.65
CA PHE A 121 11.30 -12.50 12.15
C PHE A 121 11.69 -13.22 13.45
N GLY A 122 10.79 -14.01 14.02
CA GLY A 122 11.01 -14.74 15.28
C GLY A 122 10.92 -13.89 16.56
N VAL A 123 10.99 -12.56 16.44
CA VAL A 123 10.94 -11.62 17.57
C VAL A 123 9.82 -10.59 17.42
N ALA A 124 9.27 -10.13 18.54
CA ALA A 124 8.27 -9.07 18.54
C ALA A 124 8.89 -7.74 18.08
N PRO A 125 8.15 -6.88 17.35
CA PRO A 125 8.69 -5.63 16.83
C PRO A 125 9.22 -4.69 17.94
N THR A 126 8.60 -4.69 19.13
CA THR A 126 9.04 -3.90 20.28
C THR A 126 10.40 -4.31 20.84
N ARG A 127 10.85 -5.55 20.61
CA ARG A 127 12.16 -6.04 21.08
C ARG A 127 13.32 -5.65 20.16
N ILE A 128 13.03 -5.19 18.95
CA ILE A 128 14.07 -4.78 17.99
C ILE A 128 14.69 -3.44 18.37
N LEU A 129 13.90 -2.51 18.92
CA LEU A 129 14.40 -1.20 19.36
C LEU A 129 15.38 -1.26 20.54
N GLN A 130 15.49 -2.41 21.21
CA GLN A 130 16.31 -2.61 22.41
C GLN A 130 17.62 -3.34 22.11
N ALA A 131 17.94 -3.60 20.84
CA ALA A 131 19.15 -4.29 20.38
C ALA A 131 20.02 -3.35 19.56
#